data_AF-A0A812I3G0-F1
#
_entry.id   AF-A0A812I3G0-F1
#
_cell.length_a   1.000
_cell.length_b   1.000
_cell.length_c   1.000
_cell.angle_alpha   90.00
_cell.angle_beta   90.00
_cell.angle_gamma   90.00
#
_symmetry.space_group_name_H-M   'P 1'
#
loop_
_entity.id
_entity.type
_entity.pdbx_description
1 polymer ?
#
loop_
_entity_poly.entity_id
_entity_poly.type
_entity_poly.pdbx_seq_one_letter_code
_entity_poly.pdbx_strand_id
1 'polypeptide(L)'
;MAAHPAISSVLFALGQKVRTSNVGGVISKADLLDVIVVFCDSEASASNAVQRTREVVQRRVNRWLKTNSPERAGYLHIVDGLRAPLSVEYFGPDVVVEVLRHFGAVITDESRGDFVHRMQGSDSATGEDMAIHLDPHPVMLHEKNCTQFREDSLAKDGRAKGQRQQHESNTLPDYLRAKQKLAITRTGAGEDAPGRYLTVPSTVALALRRNLSNVSCADLGLVILDDASRWSVSRSEVRAGAAATASMREWHAGMLQEMFHPDGAEDFNLSLHIVSQDATNSGIWQKRKLIALLCHSAYLVSLPSKFRWSWHDMFREIRAIADVQPVEDGSGQGSVSMTTKMLKSINCPTVHDLVAKHAELKADGQQRQQHQPSDEKPADADAKFLCVEWRADDSVQWPVHVYVFVTDRGPNEVLARKIWQCVSSACEHVVVLGSDCLEHAAHLVTVSSLKLVDKLLPLQFEGKGRAWKYFSSLATFSITVRDSSKDFFQMWCQEHGDLSGVKHAKSLWPKCVAGRWNSCSDVERRMHDSGGQATVLPVMRRLMGAKREAAPAKEHQSIDEIAVEETAHYTQQMGRWRATTLKCVEDPLWWTVAEAMRMARSPALHLSVPRGLQSAACIVTLCGCVAVAMQCL
;
A
#
# COMPACT_ATOMS: atom_id res chain seq x y z
N MET A 1 -3.18 30.59 -7.56
CA MET A 1 -4.08 31.73 -7.84
C MET A 1 -5.20 31.76 -6.81
N ALA A 2 -5.72 32.94 -6.49
CA ALA A 2 -6.46 33.27 -5.27
C ALA A 2 -7.73 32.42 -4.99
N ALA A 3 -7.87 31.96 -3.75
CA ALA A 3 -9.11 31.35 -3.26
C ALA A 3 -10.20 32.43 -3.12
N HIS A 4 -11.36 32.17 -3.73
CA HIS A 4 -12.49 33.09 -3.79
C HIS A 4 -13.08 33.36 -2.37
N PRO A 5 -13.35 34.63 -1.98
CA PRO A 5 -13.82 35.00 -0.63
C PRO A 5 -15.11 34.30 -0.17
N ALA A 6 -15.95 33.86 -1.12
CA ALA A 6 -17.22 33.18 -0.83
C ALA A 6 -17.05 31.82 -0.13
N ILE A 7 -16.01 31.05 -0.50
CA ILE A 7 -15.80 29.70 0.07
C ILE A 7 -15.34 29.80 1.53
N SER A 8 -14.47 30.77 1.83
CA SER A 8 -14.00 31.01 3.20
C SER A 8 -15.12 31.53 4.11
N SER A 9 -16.07 32.31 3.56
CA SER A 9 -17.21 32.87 4.31
C SER A 9 -18.25 31.81 4.67
N VAL A 10 -18.51 30.88 3.76
CA VAL A 10 -19.45 29.76 3.97
C VAL A 10 -18.90 28.75 4.98
N LEU A 11 -17.62 28.39 4.88
CA LEU A 11 -16.98 27.49 5.84
C LEU A 11 -16.84 28.12 7.24
N PHE A 12 -16.64 29.45 7.32
CA PHE A 12 -16.62 30.18 8.58
C PHE A 12 -18.01 30.24 9.24
N ALA A 13 -19.08 30.46 8.45
CA ALA A 13 -20.45 30.46 8.95
C ALA A 13 -20.89 29.06 9.44
N LEU A 14 -20.51 27.99 8.71
CA LEU A 14 -20.72 26.59 9.14
C LEU A 14 -19.97 26.27 10.44
N GLY A 15 -18.71 26.70 10.54
CA GLY A 15 -17.90 26.53 11.75
C GLY A 15 -18.44 27.27 12.98
N GLN A 16 -19.06 28.45 12.78
CA GLN A 16 -19.73 29.18 13.87
C GLN A 16 -21.04 28.52 14.29
N LYS A 17 -21.85 28.04 13.36
CA LYS A 17 -23.16 27.40 13.65
C LYS A 17 -23.01 26.06 14.38
N VAL A 18 -21.95 25.30 14.08
CA VAL A 18 -21.60 24.05 14.79
C VAL A 18 -21.03 24.32 16.19
N ARG A 19 -20.39 25.48 16.40
CA ARG A 19 -19.86 25.88 17.72
C ARG A 19 -20.91 26.45 18.66
N THR A 20 -21.98 27.05 18.15
CA THR A 20 -23.04 27.63 18.98
C THR A 20 -24.10 26.61 19.41
N SER A 21 -24.19 25.44 18.75
CA SER A 21 -25.03 24.33 19.17
C SER A 21 -24.36 23.50 20.28
N ASN A 22 -24.08 24.14 21.43
CA ASN A 22 -23.95 23.41 22.68
C ASN A 22 -25.38 23.08 23.16
N VAL A 23 -25.62 21.81 23.48
CA VAL A 23 -26.91 21.17 23.83
C VAL A 23 -27.65 20.53 22.64
N GLY A 24 -27.37 19.24 22.41
CA GLY A 24 -28.37 18.21 22.07
C GLY A 24 -29.27 18.37 20.85
N GLY A 25 -28.97 19.23 19.88
CA GLY A 25 -29.82 19.44 18.69
C GLY A 25 -29.55 18.47 17.54
N VAL A 26 -30.57 17.73 17.11
CA VAL A 26 -30.59 16.97 15.86
C VAL A 26 -30.66 17.95 14.68
N ILE A 27 -29.75 17.81 13.71
CA ILE A 27 -29.78 18.57 12.45
C ILE A 27 -31.10 18.29 11.73
N SER A 28 -31.86 19.33 11.39
CA SER A 28 -33.17 19.12 10.77
C SER A 28 -33.03 18.66 9.32
N LYS A 29 -34.05 17.95 8.83
CA LYS A 29 -34.11 17.44 7.45
C LYS A 29 -34.10 18.57 6.40
N ALA A 30 -34.49 19.79 6.78
CA ALA A 30 -34.44 20.97 5.93
C ALA A 30 -33.01 21.51 5.77
N ASP A 31 -32.21 21.48 6.84
CA ASP A 31 -30.81 21.95 6.82
C ASP A 31 -29.92 21.09 5.89
N LEU A 32 -30.24 19.82 5.75
CA LEU A 32 -29.52 18.88 4.88
C LEU A 32 -29.89 19.05 3.39
N LEU A 33 -31.10 19.54 3.09
CA LEU A 33 -31.55 19.84 1.74
C LEU A 33 -30.92 21.13 1.21
N ASP A 34 -30.72 22.13 2.05
CA ASP A 34 -30.05 23.38 1.66
C ASP A 34 -28.57 23.18 1.30
N VAL A 35 -27.87 22.25 1.95
CA VAL A 35 -26.48 21.89 1.61
C VAL A 35 -26.37 21.24 0.21
N ILE A 36 -27.40 20.51 -0.21
CA ILE A 36 -27.42 19.83 -1.51
C ILE A 36 -27.80 20.80 -2.64
N VAL A 37 -28.61 21.83 -2.35
CA VAL A 37 -29.03 22.81 -3.36
C VAL A 37 -27.95 23.86 -3.65
N VAL A 38 -27.07 24.18 -2.70
CA VAL A 38 -25.97 25.16 -2.89
C VAL A 38 -24.86 24.66 -3.84
N PHE A 39 -24.80 23.36 -4.16
CA PHE A 39 -23.85 22.84 -5.16
C PHE A 39 -24.23 23.10 -6.63
N CYS A 40 -25.41 23.70 -6.89
CA CYS A 40 -25.89 23.94 -8.26
C CYS A 40 -26.05 25.42 -8.63
N ASP A 41 -25.69 26.37 -7.77
CA ASP A 41 -25.77 27.81 -8.09
C ASP A 41 -24.37 28.45 -8.02
N SER A 42 -23.55 28.18 -9.03
CA SER A 42 -22.53 29.12 -9.46
C SER A 42 -22.27 28.99 -10.96
N GLU A 43 -23.27 29.35 -11.78
CA GLU A 43 -23.02 29.96 -13.08
C GLU A 43 -24.31 30.58 -13.63
N ALA A 44 -24.22 31.85 -14.03
CA ALA A 44 -25.26 32.57 -14.73
C ALA A 44 -25.36 32.06 -16.19
N SER A 45 -25.84 30.83 -16.38
CA SER A 45 -26.39 30.28 -17.63
C SER A 45 -26.87 28.84 -17.36
N ALA A 46 -27.97 28.70 -16.62
CA ALA A 46 -28.59 27.39 -16.44
C ALA A 46 -29.19 26.93 -17.78
N SER A 47 -28.54 25.97 -18.44
CA SER A 47 -29.11 25.30 -19.61
C SER A 47 -30.35 24.51 -19.22
N ASN A 48 -31.31 24.40 -20.15
CA ASN A 48 -32.57 23.64 -19.99
C ASN A 48 -32.37 22.19 -19.47
N ALA A 49 -31.17 21.61 -19.58
CA ALA A 49 -30.86 20.27 -19.10
C ALA A 49 -30.84 20.18 -17.56
N VAL A 50 -30.31 21.18 -16.87
CA VAL A 50 -30.22 21.18 -15.40
C VAL A 50 -31.61 21.32 -14.77
N GLN A 51 -32.44 22.20 -15.34
CA GLN A 51 -33.84 22.38 -14.94
C GLN A 51 -34.64 21.06 -15.10
N ARG A 52 -34.46 20.34 -16.21
CA ARG A 52 -35.14 19.06 -16.46
C ARG A 52 -34.69 17.96 -15.50
N THR A 53 -33.40 17.85 -15.21
CA THR A 53 -32.87 16.87 -14.25
C THR A 53 -33.43 17.13 -12.84
N ARG A 54 -33.49 18.40 -12.42
CA ARG A 54 -34.10 18.82 -11.16
C ARG A 54 -35.57 18.40 -11.06
N GLU A 55 -36.35 18.65 -12.11
CA GLU A 55 -37.76 18.25 -12.13
C GLU A 55 -37.97 16.74 -12.11
N VAL A 56 -37.11 15.96 -12.78
CA VAL A 56 -37.19 14.50 -12.80
C VAL A 56 -36.89 13.92 -11.41
N VAL A 57 -35.86 14.42 -10.73
CA VAL A 57 -35.50 14.00 -9.37
C VAL A 57 -36.62 14.36 -8.39
N GLN A 58 -37.12 15.61 -8.46
CA GLN A 58 -38.22 16.08 -7.61
C GLN A 58 -39.48 15.23 -7.80
N ARG A 59 -39.85 14.90 -9.04
CA ARG A 59 -41.02 14.07 -9.35
C ARG A 59 -40.87 12.64 -8.83
N ARG A 60 -39.67 12.06 -8.88
CA ARG A 60 -39.41 10.68 -8.39
C ARG A 60 -39.42 10.60 -6.87
N VAL A 61 -38.83 11.58 -6.18
CA VAL A 61 -38.88 11.68 -4.72
C VAL A 61 -40.32 11.85 -4.24
N ASN A 62 -41.09 12.74 -4.87
CA ASN A 62 -42.49 12.96 -4.51
C ASN A 62 -43.38 11.73 -4.79
N ARG A 63 -43.08 10.97 -5.84
CA ARG A 63 -43.80 9.72 -6.15
C ARG A 63 -43.50 8.64 -5.10
N TRP A 64 -42.24 8.50 -4.70
CA TRP A 64 -41.81 7.54 -3.69
C TRP A 64 -42.39 7.84 -2.30
N LEU A 65 -42.48 9.12 -1.93
CA LEU A 65 -43.11 9.56 -0.68
C LEU A 65 -44.63 9.32 -0.66
N LYS A 66 -45.28 9.29 -1.82
CA LYS A 66 -46.72 8.99 -1.92
C LYS A 66 -47.03 7.50 -1.83
N THR A 67 -46.08 6.62 -2.17
CA THR A 67 -46.32 5.17 -2.25
C THR A 67 -45.87 4.40 -1.01
N ASN A 68 -45.15 5.00 -0.06
CA ASN A 68 -44.63 4.30 1.12
C ASN A 68 -45.13 4.93 2.42
N SER A 69 -45.83 4.14 3.25
CA SER A 69 -46.32 4.56 4.57
C SER A 69 -45.19 4.68 5.61
N PRO A 70 -45.36 5.49 6.68
CA PRO A 70 -44.32 5.79 7.67
C PRO A 70 -43.81 4.57 8.46
N GLU A 71 -44.51 3.43 8.43
CA GLU A 71 -44.23 2.28 9.31
C GLU A 71 -43.09 1.37 8.81
N ARG A 72 -42.54 1.61 7.61
CA ARG A 72 -41.37 0.86 7.09
C ARG A 72 -40.04 1.60 7.22
N ALA A 73 -39.98 2.72 7.93
CA ALA A 73 -38.76 3.53 8.10
C ALA A 73 -37.83 3.03 9.22
N GLY A 74 -37.74 1.72 9.44
CA GLY A 74 -36.78 1.09 10.35
C GLY A 74 -35.78 0.26 9.55
N TYR A 75 -34.54 0.74 9.44
CA TYR A 75 -33.39 0.11 8.79
C TYR A 75 -33.44 0.03 7.25
N LEU A 76 -32.72 0.95 6.59
CA LEU A 76 -32.17 0.67 5.26
C LEU A 76 -30.75 1.18 5.13
N HIS A 77 -29.88 0.27 4.68
CA HIS A 77 -28.46 0.46 4.39
C HIS A 77 -28.23 1.49 3.27
N ILE A 78 -27.29 2.40 3.48
CA ILE A 78 -26.71 3.28 2.45
C ILE A 78 -25.74 2.47 1.57
N VAL A 79 -26.24 1.42 0.92
CA VAL A 79 -25.47 0.64 -0.07
C VAL A 79 -26.30 0.34 -1.32
N ASP A 80 -27.63 0.41 -1.27
CA ASP A 80 -28.49 0.12 -2.44
C ASP A 80 -28.76 1.33 -3.36
N GLY A 81 -28.27 2.52 -3.00
CA GLY A 81 -28.38 3.73 -3.85
C GLY A 81 -27.46 3.77 -5.07
N LEU A 82 -26.54 2.80 -5.22
CA LEU A 82 -25.59 2.72 -6.34
C LEU A 82 -25.91 1.60 -7.35
N ARG A 83 -27.05 0.92 -7.22
CA ARG A 83 -27.59 0.07 -8.29
C ARG A 83 -28.54 0.86 -9.18
N ALA A 84 -28.01 1.89 -9.84
CA ALA A 84 -28.69 2.48 -10.98
C ALA A 84 -28.23 1.74 -12.26
N PRO A 85 -29.12 1.45 -13.23
CA PRO A 85 -28.68 1.02 -14.55
C PRO A 85 -27.88 2.17 -15.17
N LEU A 86 -26.62 1.91 -15.55
CA LEU A 86 -25.83 2.79 -16.41
C LEU A 86 -26.66 3.07 -17.67
N SER A 87 -27.06 4.33 -17.89
CA SER A 87 -27.71 4.71 -19.15
C SER A 87 -26.69 4.54 -20.28
N VAL A 88 -26.97 3.59 -21.16
CA VAL A 88 -26.15 3.19 -22.33
C VAL A 88 -25.97 4.32 -23.35
N GLU A 89 -26.72 5.43 -23.22
CA GLU A 89 -26.66 6.57 -24.15
C GLU A 89 -25.28 7.26 -24.22
N TYR A 90 -24.36 7.05 -23.27
CA TYR A 90 -23.06 7.74 -23.24
C TYR A 90 -21.83 6.85 -23.41
N PHE A 91 -21.98 5.53 -23.33
CA PHE A 91 -20.84 4.60 -23.39
C PHE A 91 -21.13 3.47 -24.36
N GLY A 92 -20.24 3.29 -25.34
CA GLY A 92 -20.32 2.17 -26.27
C GLY A 92 -20.26 0.81 -25.54
N PRO A 93 -20.82 -0.26 -26.14
CA PRO A 93 -20.99 -1.56 -25.49
C PRO A 93 -19.66 -2.17 -25.02
N ASP A 94 -18.54 -1.88 -25.69
CA ASP A 94 -17.20 -2.33 -25.28
C ASP A 94 -16.73 -1.70 -23.96
N VAL A 95 -17.10 -0.44 -23.69
CA VAL A 95 -16.76 0.25 -22.44
C VAL A 95 -17.53 -0.35 -21.27
N VAL A 96 -18.79 -0.73 -21.50
CA VAL A 96 -19.64 -1.38 -20.49
C VAL A 96 -19.10 -2.77 -20.13
N VAL A 97 -18.70 -3.55 -21.14
CA VAL A 97 -18.08 -4.88 -20.92
C VAL A 97 -16.80 -4.77 -20.10
N GLU A 98 -15.97 -3.76 -20.38
CA GLU A 98 -14.70 -3.60 -19.66
C GLU A 98 -14.88 -3.10 -18.23
N VAL A 99 -15.88 -2.23 -18.00
CA VAL A 99 -16.30 -1.84 -16.64
C VAL A 99 -16.82 -3.06 -15.86
N LEU A 100 -17.61 -3.93 -16.49
CA LEU A 100 -18.12 -5.14 -15.82
C LEU A 100 -17.01 -6.15 -15.50
N ARG A 101 -16.04 -6.34 -16.40
CA ARG A 101 -14.83 -7.13 -16.11
C ARG A 101 -14.01 -6.53 -14.97
N HIS A 102 -13.90 -5.19 -14.92
CA HIS A 102 -13.22 -4.48 -13.85
C HIS A 102 -13.87 -4.73 -12.47
N PHE A 103 -15.19 -4.98 -12.43
CA PHE A 103 -15.92 -5.38 -11.22
C PHE A 103 -15.99 -6.91 -11.00
N GLY A 104 -15.19 -7.69 -11.72
CA GLY A 104 -15.04 -9.14 -11.49
C GLY A 104 -16.06 -10.01 -12.22
N ALA A 105 -16.80 -9.46 -13.19
CA ALA A 105 -17.67 -10.28 -14.04
C ALA A 105 -16.84 -11.10 -15.04
N VAL A 106 -17.10 -12.40 -15.11
CA VAL A 106 -16.51 -13.27 -16.15
C VAL A 106 -17.40 -13.21 -17.39
N ILE A 107 -16.95 -12.46 -18.40
CA ILE A 107 -17.64 -12.34 -19.70
C ILE A 107 -16.81 -13.09 -20.75
N THR A 108 -17.32 -14.24 -21.18
CA THR A 108 -16.75 -15.06 -22.26
C THR A 108 -16.92 -14.39 -23.62
N ASP A 109 -16.11 -14.73 -24.62
CA ASP A 109 -16.21 -14.09 -25.94
C ASP A 109 -17.55 -14.39 -26.65
N GLU A 110 -18.16 -15.55 -26.40
CA GLU A 110 -19.52 -15.87 -26.87
C GLU A 110 -20.58 -14.99 -26.18
N SER A 111 -20.50 -14.82 -24.85
CA SER A 111 -21.44 -13.96 -24.13
C SER A 111 -21.23 -12.47 -24.41
N ARG A 112 -20.01 -12.07 -24.79
CA ARG A 112 -19.71 -10.71 -25.30
C ARG A 112 -20.40 -10.46 -26.63
N GLY A 113 -20.30 -11.39 -27.59
CA GLY A 113 -20.95 -11.27 -28.89
C GLY A 113 -22.47 -11.12 -28.76
N ASP A 114 -23.08 -11.98 -27.93
CA ASP A 114 -24.52 -11.95 -27.64
C ASP A 114 -24.95 -10.66 -26.93
N PHE A 115 -24.17 -10.17 -25.97
CA PHE A 115 -24.44 -8.93 -25.25
C PHE A 115 -24.36 -7.70 -26.17
N VAL A 116 -23.34 -7.62 -27.03
CA VAL A 116 -23.16 -6.52 -27.99
C VAL A 116 -24.27 -6.55 -29.05
N HIS A 117 -24.61 -7.72 -29.58
CA HIS A 117 -25.67 -7.89 -30.58
C HIS A 117 -27.06 -7.51 -30.03
N ARG A 118 -27.36 -7.86 -28.77
CA ARG A 118 -28.63 -7.50 -28.12
C ARG A 118 -28.72 -6.01 -27.74
N MET A 119 -27.59 -5.36 -27.43
CA MET A 119 -27.55 -3.91 -27.19
C MET A 119 -27.71 -3.08 -28.48
N GLN A 120 -27.36 -3.65 -29.64
CA GLN A 120 -27.47 -2.98 -30.95
C GLN A 120 -28.79 -3.25 -31.67
N GLY A 121 -29.58 -4.23 -31.21
CA GLY A 121 -30.91 -4.53 -31.73
C GLY A 121 -31.96 -3.53 -31.25
N SER A 122 -32.30 -2.55 -32.08
CA SER A 122 -33.43 -1.65 -31.86
C SER A 122 -34.74 -2.38 -32.18
N ASP A 123 -35.36 -3.03 -31.19
CA ASP A 123 -36.78 -3.33 -31.26
C ASP A 123 -37.45 -3.17 -29.89
N SER A 124 -38.46 -2.31 -29.90
CA SER A 124 -39.31 -1.96 -28.78
C SER A 124 -40.25 -3.10 -28.40
N ALA A 125 -40.06 -3.73 -27.24
CA ALA A 125 -41.13 -4.47 -26.57
C ALA A 125 -40.90 -4.56 -25.05
N THR A 126 -41.88 -4.00 -24.32
CA THR A 126 -42.41 -4.34 -22.99
C THR A 126 -41.50 -5.02 -21.96
N GLY A 127 -41.38 -4.35 -20.80
CA GLY A 127 -40.60 -4.80 -19.66
C GLY A 127 -41.04 -6.14 -19.07
N GLU A 128 -40.06 -7.02 -18.93
CA GLU A 128 -39.98 -8.06 -17.92
C GLU A 128 -38.55 -8.07 -17.37
N ASP A 129 -38.42 -8.36 -16.07
CA ASP A 129 -37.21 -8.24 -15.27
C ASP A 129 -36.04 -9.10 -15.79
N MET A 130 -34.88 -8.45 -16.02
CA MET A 130 -33.60 -9.14 -16.25
C MET A 130 -33.10 -9.75 -14.93
N ALA A 131 -33.31 -11.05 -14.74
CA ALA A 131 -32.61 -11.85 -13.72
C ALA A 131 -31.43 -12.59 -14.35
N ILE A 132 -30.20 -12.19 -14.01
CA ILE A 132 -28.98 -12.94 -14.34
C ILE A 132 -28.85 -14.07 -13.32
N HIS A 133 -29.09 -15.31 -13.75
CA HIS A 133 -28.82 -16.51 -12.94
C HIS A 133 -27.31 -16.78 -12.90
N LEU A 134 -26.71 -16.71 -11.72
CA LEU A 134 -25.34 -17.12 -11.45
C LEU A 134 -25.39 -18.48 -10.73
N ASP A 135 -25.07 -19.56 -11.44
CA ASP A 135 -24.92 -20.88 -10.84
C ASP A 135 -23.47 -21.12 -10.38
N PRO A 136 -23.24 -21.57 -9.12
CA PRO A 136 -21.92 -21.99 -8.67
C PRO A 136 -21.83 -23.53 -8.75
N HIS A 137 -21.17 -24.07 -9.78
CA HIS A 137 -20.72 -25.45 -9.77
C HIS A 137 -19.18 -25.54 -9.75
N PRO A 138 -18.58 -26.34 -8.85
CA PRO A 138 -17.14 -26.55 -8.80
C PRO A 138 -16.74 -27.71 -9.72
N VAL A 139 -15.88 -27.45 -10.71
CA VAL A 139 -15.22 -28.50 -11.49
C VAL A 139 -13.84 -28.76 -10.90
N MET A 140 -13.67 -29.89 -10.23
CA MET A 140 -12.36 -30.50 -9.99
C MET A 140 -11.96 -31.30 -11.23
N LEU A 141 -10.83 -30.95 -11.86
CA LEU A 141 -10.18 -31.78 -12.87
C LEU A 141 -8.79 -32.23 -12.40
N HIS A 142 -8.54 -33.50 -12.72
CA HIS A 142 -7.43 -34.37 -12.35
C HIS A 142 -6.05 -33.88 -12.82
N GLU A 143 -5.12 -33.63 -11.87
CA GLU A 143 -3.67 -33.65 -12.10
C GLU A 143 -3.08 -34.95 -11.54
N LYS A 144 -2.89 -35.98 -12.37
CA LYS A 144 -2.12 -37.18 -11.97
C LYS A 144 -1.08 -37.69 -12.97
N ASN A 145 -0.91 -37.08 -14.16
CA ASN A 145 -0.06 -37.69 -15.21
C ASN A 145 1.17 -36.88 -15.65
N CYS A 146 1.54 -35.78 -14.99
CA CYS A 146 2.70 -34.95 -15.40
C CYS A 146 3.97 -35.08 -14.53
N THR A 147 3.92 -35.80 -13.40
CA THR A 147 5.05 -35.89 -12.46
C THR A 147 6.06 -37.00 -12.80
N GLN A 148 5.63 -38.12 -13.39
CA GLN A 148 6.52 -39.27 -13.60
C GLN A 148 7.58 -39.05 -14.72
N PHE A 149 7.26 -38.28 -15.76
CA PHE A 149 8.17 -38.11 -16.91
C PHE A 149 9.30 -37.10 -16.66
N ARG A 150 9.17 -36.26 -15.61
CA ARG A 150 10.10 -35.17 -15.31
C ARG A 150 11.26 -35.61 -14.42
N GLU A 151 11.09 -36.69 -13.64
CA GLU A 151 12.12 -37.18 -12.71
C GLU A 151 13.24 -37.96 -13.42
N ASP A 152 12.92 -38.70 -14.49
CA ASP A 152 13.92 -39.51 -15.20
C ASP A 152 14.86 -38.70 -16.11
N SER A 153 14.41 -37.55 -16.64
CA SER A 153 15.26 -36.65 -17.44
C SER A 153 16.22 -35.81 -16.58
N LEU A 154 15.83 -35.46 -15.35
CA LEU A 154 16.68 -34.67 -14.43
C LEU A 154 17.80 -35.52 -13.79
N ALA A 155 17.60 -36.83 -13.66
CA ALA A 155 18.60 -37.72 -13.05
C ALA A 155 19.85 -37.93 -13.93
N LYS A 156 19.71 -37.89 -15.26
CA LYS A 156 20.85 -38.10 -16.20
C LYS A 156 21.68 -36.82 -16.41
N ASP A 157 21.04 -35.65 -16.42
CA ASP A 157 21.72 -34.36 -16.57
C ASP A 157 22.50 -33.91 -15.31
N GLY A 158 22.09 -34.39 -14.13
CA GLY A 158 22.73 -34.05 -12.85
C GLY A 158 24.15 -34.63 -12.69
N ARG A 159 24.44 -35.81 -13.26
CA ARG A 159 25.77 -36.46 -13.13
C ARG A 159 26.83 -35.81 -14.03
N ALA A 160 26.46 -35.36 -15.22
CA ALA A 160 27.38 -34.72 -16.16
C ALA A 160 27.77 -33.30 -15.73
N LYS A 161 26.85 -32.54 -15.11
CA LYS A 161 27.13 -31.18 -14.59
C LYS A 161 27.99 -31.20 -13.33
N GLY A 162 27.89 -32.22 -12.48
CA GLY A 162 28.69 -32.36 -11.26
C GLY A 162 30.20 -32.53 -11.53
N GLN A 163 30.56 -33.28 -12.57
CA GLN A 163 31.97 -33.53 -12.92
C GLN A 163 32.65 -32.32 -13.58
N ARG A 164 31.93 -31.51 -14.36
CA ARG A 164 32.48 -30.27 -14.96
C ARG A 164 32.75 -29.18 -13.91
N GLN A 165 31.86 -29.01 -12.92
CA GLN A 165 32.05 -28.01 -11.85
C GLN A 165 33.21 -28.35 -10.91
N GLN A 166 33.47 -29.65 -10.65
CA GLN A 166 34.64 -30.06 -9.87
C GLN A 166 35.97 -29.72 -10.58
N HIS A 167 36.02 -29.86 -11.90
CA HIS A 167 37.25 -29.60 -12.67
C HIS A 167 37.56 -28.09 -12.80
N GLU A 168 36.56 -27.24 -12.90
CA GLU A 168 36.73 -25.77 -12.91
C GLU A 168 37.17 -25.24 -11.53
N SER A 169 36.74 -25.86 -10.43
CA SER A 169 37.14 -25.43 -9.08
C SER A 169 38.63 -25.65 -8.76
N ASN A 170 39.28 -26.62 -9.43
CA ASN A 170 40.67 -26.97 -9.17
C ASN A 170 41.69 -26.08 -9.89
N THR A 171 41.27 -25.29 -10.89
CA THR A 171 42.17 -24.47 -11.73
C THR A 171 42.19 -22.98 -11.34
N LEU A 172 41.46 -22.59 -10.30
CA LEU A 172 41.41 -21.20 -9.83
C LEU A 172 42.63 -20.83 -8.96
N PRO A 173 43.23 -19.62 -9.15
CA PRO A 173 44.35 -19.12 -8.36
C PRO A 173 44.08 -19.09 -6.85
N ASP A 174 45.11 -19.31 -6.03
CA ASP A 174 45.00 -19.48 -4.56
C ASP A 174 44.34 -18.30 -3.83
N TYR A 175 44.37 -17.07 -4.37
CA TYR A 175 43.65 -15.93 -3.77
C TYR A 175 42.12 -16.04 -3.87
N LEU A 176 41.60 -16.88 -4.79
CA LEU A 176 40.18 -17.24 -4.87
C LEU A 176 39.84 -18.46 -4.01
N ARG A 177 40.82 -19.29 -3.63
CA ARG A 177 40.64 -20.36 -2.64
C ARG A 177 40.46 -19.81 -1.22
N ALA A 178 40.99 -18.63 -0.90
CA ALA A 178 40.67 -17.94 0.36
C ALA A 178 39.16 -17.61 0.54
N LYS A 179 38.33 -17.71 -0.51
CA LYS A 179 36.85 -17.67 -0.41
C LYS A 179 36.21 -18.99 0.05
N GLN A 180 36.97 -20.07 0.31
CA GLN A 180 36.49 -21.41 0.68
C GLN A 180 35.98 -21.58 2.13
N LYS A 181 35.42 -20.54 2.75
CA LYS A 181 34.72 -20.63 4.06
C LYS A 181 33.18 -20.60 3.94
N LEU A 182 32.63 -21.11 2.84
CA LEU A 182 31.21 -20.94 2.45
C LEU A 182 30.41 -22.25 2.32
N ALA A 183 30.92 -23.35 2.90
CA ALA A 183 30.22 -24.63 2.86
C ALA A 183 29.02 -24.63 3.83
N ILE A 184 27.81 -24.93 3.33
CA ILE A 184 26.65 -25.20 4.19
C ILE A 184 26.68 -26.67 4.56
N THR A 185 26.89 -26.97 5.84
CA THR A 185 26.78 -28.31 6.40
C THR A 185 25.30 -28.62 6.65
N ARG A 186 24.76 -29.70 6.07
CA ARG A 186 23.40 -30.15 6.39
C ARG A 186 23.41 -30.87 7.73
N THR A 187 22.49 -30.52 8.62
CA THR A 187 22.18 -31.34 9.80
C THR A 187 21.75 -32.74 9.34
N GLY A 188 22.57 -33.75 9.62
CA GLY A 188 22.31 -35.16 9.29
C GLY A 188 23.13 -35.73 8.11
N ALA A 189 23.95 -34.93 7.43
CA ALA A 189 24.99 -35.49 6.56
C ALA A 189 26.24 -35.70 7.42
N GLY A 190 26.86 -36.90 7.37
CA GLY A 190 28.08 -37.19 8.13
C GLY A 190 29.17 -36.15 7.90
N GLU A 191 30.09 -36.00 8.85
CA GLU A 191 31.15 -34.95 8.84
C GLU A 191 31.94 -34.89 7.52
N ASP A 192 32.01 -35.99 6.77
CA ASP A 192 32.72 -36.10 5.50
C ASP A 192 31.91 -35.72 4.25
N ALA A 193 30.65 -35.33 4.37
CA ALA A 193 29.84 -34.97 3.21
C ALA A 193 30.30 -33.61 2.64
N PRO A 194 30.70 -33.52 1.35
CA PRO A 194 31.15 -32.27 0.76
C PRO A 194 30.02 -31.24 0.81
N GLY A 195 30.22 -30.19 1.59
CA GLY A 195 29.23 -29.12 1.74
C GLY A 195 28.89 -28.51 0.38
N ARG A 196 27.59 -28.30 0.12
CA ARG A 196 27.15 -27.61 -1.09
C ARG A 196 27.27 -26.10 -0.90
N TYR A 197 27.84 -25.43 -1.90
CA TYR A 197 28.02 -23.98 -1.90
C TYR A 197 26.78 -23.28 -2.46
N LEU A 198 26.41 -22.14 -1.88
CA LEU A 198 25.46 -21.23 -2.54
C LEU A 198 26.18 -20.53 -3.68
N THR A 199 25.54 -20.50 -4.85
CA THR A 199 26.01 -19.63 -5.95
C THR A 199 25.86 -18.16 -5.56
N VAL A 200 26.58 -17.26 -6.23
CA VAL A 200 26.43 -15.81 -6.00
C VAL A 200 24.97 -15.35 -6.20
N PRO A 201 24.25 -15.75 -7.27
CA PRO A 201 22.82 -15.46 -7.41
C PRO A 201 21.98 -16.03 -6.26
N SER A 202 22.25 -17.26 -5.81
CA SER A 202 21.51 -17.86 -4.68
C SER A 202 21.75 -17.13 -3.36
N THR A 203 22.96 -16.61 -3.14
CA THR A 203 23.31 -15.85 -1.94
C THR A 203 22.61 -14.49 -1.93
N VAL A 204 22.61 -13.79 -3.08
CA VAL A 204 21.87 -12.53 -3.24
C VAL A 204 20.36 -12.74 -3.12
N ALA A 205 19.82 -13.80 -3.73
CA ALA A 205 18.40 -14.15 -3.61
C ALA A 205 18.00 -14.50 -2.17
N LEU A 206 18.86 -15.22 -1.43
CA LEU A 206 18.63 -15.55 -0.02
C LEU A 206 18.65 -14.28 0.85
N ALA A 207 19.61 -13.40 0.62
CA ALA A 207 19.69 -12.09 1.28
C ALA A 207 18.42 -11.24 1.01
N LEU A 208 18.00 -11.12 -0.25
CA LEU A 208 16.78 -10.40 -0.62
C LEU A 208 15.53 -11.02 0.04
N ARG A 209 15.39 -12.36 -0.02
CA ARG A 209 14.25 -13.05 0.62
C ARG A 209 14.25 -12.86 2.13
N ARG A 210 15.40 -12.94 2.80
CA ARG A 210 15.50 -12.69 4.26
C ARG A 210 15.03 -11.28 4.61
N ASN A 211 15.56 -10.27 3.91
CA ASN A 211 15.20 -8.86 4.14
C ASN A 211 13.72 -8.57 3.89
N LEU A 212 13.12 -9.20 2.88
CA LEU A 212 11.72 -8.98 2.53
C LEU A 212 10.71 -9.80 3.37
N SER A 213 11.12 -10.93 3.97
CA SER A 213 10.17 -11.88 4.59
C SER A 213 10.07 -11.85 6.12
N ASN A 214 11.12 -11.46 6.85
CA ASN A 214 11.18 -11.77 8.29
C ASN A 214 11.53 -10.60 9.22
N VAL A 215 11.73 -9.40 8.69
CA VAL A 215 12.37 -8.34 9.46
C VAL A 215 11.42 -7.17 9.59
N SER A 216 11.09 -6.81 10.83
CA SER A 216 10.46 -5.51 11.06
C SER A 216 11.44 -4.43 10.57
N CYS A 217 10.99 -3.31 9.99
CA CYS A 217 11.89 -2.24 9.55
C CYS A 217 12.87 -1.80 10.66
N ALA A 218 12.49 -2.03 11.92
CA ALA A 218 13.34 -1.80 13.09
C ALA A 218 14.57 -2.72 13.19
N ASP A 219 14.41 -3.97 12.79
CA ASP A 219 15.43 -5.01 12.95
C ASP A 219 16.25 -5.19 11.68
N LEU A 220 16.00 -4.39 10.63
CA LEU A 220 16.69 -4.47 9.34
C LEU A 220 18.19 -4.20 9.50
N GLY A 221 18.54 -3.20 10.31
CA GLY A 221 19.94 -2.95 10.68
C GLY A 221 20.56 -4.12 11.45
N LEU A 222 19.81 -4.77 12.34
CA LEU A 222 20.29 -5.92 13.11
C LEU A 222 20.45 -7.15 12.23
N VAL A 223 19.55 -7.37 11.28
CA VAL A 223 19.62 -8.52 10.37
C VAL A 223 20.72 -8.35 9.33
N ILE A 224 20.95 -7.12 8.87
CA ILE A 224 22.09 -6.80 8.01
C ILE A 224 23.42 -6.96 8.75
N LEU A 225 23.44 -6.73 10.07
CA LEU A 225 24.67 -6.69 10.88
C LEU A 225 24.88 -7.90 11.81
N ASP A 226 23.88 -8.77 11.98
CA ASP A 226 23.93 -9.96 12.85
C ASP A 226 24.00 -11.25 12.04
N ASP A 227 24.91 -12.10 12.53
CA ASP A 227 25.92 -12.70 11.69
C ASP A 227 25.72 -14.21 11.58
N ALA A 228 24.67 -14.62 10.87
CA ALA A 228 24.36 -16.04 10.66
C ALA A 228 25.39 -16.77 9.78
N SER A 229 26.23 -16.04 9.02
CA SER A 229 27.35 -16.61 8.28
C SER A 229 28.45 -15.55 8.19
N ARG A 230 29.55 -15.76 8.92
CA ARG A 230 30.37 -14.69 9.50
C ARG A 230 30.90 -13.54 8.62
N TRP A 231 30.71 -13.60 7.30
CA TRP A 231 31.35 -12.71 6.32
C TRP A 231 30.61 -12.50 4.98
N SER A 232 29.55 -13.27 4.62
CA SER A 232 29.07 -13.35 3.22
C SER A 232 27.69 -12.75 2.93
N VAL A 233 26.72 -12.89 3.84
CA VAL A 233 25.36 -12.38 3.64
C VAL A 233 25.35 -10.85 3.71
N SER A 234 25.92 -10.24 4.75
CA SER A 234 25.98 -8.77 4.88
C SER A 234 26.72 -8.11 3.71
N ARG A 235 27.82 -8.71 3.23
CA ARG A 235 28.52 -8.22 2.02
C ARG A 235 27.65 -8.33 0.77
N SER A 236 26.87 -9.39 0.66
CA SER A 236 25.95 -9.58 -0.47
C SER A 236 24.76 -8.63 -0.38
N GLU A 237 24.30 -8.29 0.81
CA GLU A 237 23.26 -7.28 1.06
C GLU A 237 23.74 -5.89 0.70
N VAL A 238 24.94 -5.50 1.15
CA VAL A 238 25.55 -4.22 0.80
C VAL A 238 25.75 -4.13 -0.72
N ARG A 239 26.21 -5.19 -1.38
CA ARG A 239 26.35 -5.23 -2.84
C ARG A 239 25.00 -5.17 -3.56
N ALA A 240 24.00 -5.89 -3.06
CA ALA A 240 22.65 -5.86 -3.63
C ALA A 240 22.03 -4.46 -3.49
N GLY A 241 22.16 -3.83 -2.33
CA GLY A 241 21.74 -2.45 -2.11
C GLY A 241 22.46 -1.47 -3.02
N ALA A 242 23.80 -1.52 -3.09
CA ALA A 242 24.57 -0.66 -3.97
C ALA A 242 24.22 -0.85 -5.47
N ALA A 243 24.02 -2.11 -5.90
CA ALA A 243 23.60 -2.40 -7.27
C ALA A 243 22.19 -1.90 -7.57
N ALA A 244 21.25 -2.05 -6.62
CA ALA A 244 19.90 -1.51 -6.74
C ALA A 244 19.92 0.02 -6.85
N THR A 245 20.67 0.70 -5.97
CA THR A 245 20.84 2.16 -6.03
C THR A 245 21.49 2.59 -7.34
N ALA A 246 22.57 1.93 -7.79
CA ALA A 246 23.22 2.27 -9.06
C ALA A 246 22.27 2.11 -10.25
N SER A 247 21.51 1.02 -10.31
CA SER A 247 20.50 0.80 -11.35
C SER A 247 19.41 1.87 -11.34
N MET A 248 18.95 2.29 -10.16
CA MET A 248 17.97 3.38 -10.03
C MET A 248 18.56 4.69 -10.52
N ARG A 249 19.82 4.99 -10.17
CA ARG A 249 20.50 6.22 -10.59
C ARG A 249 20.63 6.33 -12.10
N GLU A 250 21.05 5.24 -12.72
CA GLU A 250 21.19 5.12 -14.18
C GLU A 250 19.84 5.29 -14.87
N TRP A 251 18.79 4.62 -14.36
CA TRP A 251 17.45 4.72 -14.92
C TRP A 251 16.91 6.16 -14.85
N HIS A 252 17.03 6.84 -13.70
CA HIS A 252 16.59 8.23 -13.57
C HIS A 252 17.38 9.19 -14.46
N ALA A 253 18.70 8.99 -14.59
CA ALA A 253 19.52 9.77 -15.50
C ALA A 253 19.06 9.59 -16.96
N GLY A 254 18.83 8.34 -17.38
CA GLY A 254 18.35 8.02 -18.73
C GLY A 254 16.98 8.64 -19.02
N MET A 255 16.02 8.53 -18.11
CA MET A 255 14.69 9.13 -18.29
C MET A 255 14.75 10.66 -18.37
N LEU A 256 15.57 11.31 -17.54
CA LEU A 256 15.77 12.77 -17.65
C LEU A 256 16.44 13.15 -18.97
N GLN A 257 17.44 12.41 -19.42
CA GLN A 257 18.09 12.67 -20.71
C GLN A 257 17.10 12.54 -21.87
N GLU A 258 16.24 11.53 -21.85
CA GLU A 258 15.18 11.34 -22.85
C GLU A 258 14.15 12.48 -22.81
N MET A 259 13.67 12.88 -21.63
CA MET A 259 12.69 13.97 -21.48
C MET A 259 13.23 15.33 -21.95
N PHE A 260 14.52 15.58 -21.76
CA PHE A 260 15.16 16.83 -22.18
C PHE A 260 15.79 16.70 -23.58
N HIS A 261 15.53 15.62 -24.32
CA HIS A 261 16.09 15.46 -25.66
C HIS A 261 15.46 16.47 -26.64
N PRO A 262 16.25 17.20 -27.45
CA PRO A 262 15.71 18.19 -28.39
C PRO A 262 14.68 17.60 -29.36
N ASP A 263 14.93 16.39 -29.85
CA ASP A 263 14.02 15.71 -30.79
C ASP A 263 12.67 15.30 -30.13
N GLY A 264 12.59 15.30 -28.81
CA GLY A 264 11.35 15.06 -28.05
C GLY A 264 10.59 16.34 -27.69
N ALA A 265 11.08 17.52 -28.10
CA ALA A 265 10.51 18.81 -27.73
C ALA A 265 9.14 19.10 -28.34
N GLU A 266 8.68 18.30 -29.32
CA GLU A 266 7.34 18.41 -29.88
C GLU A 266 6.28 17.65 -29.04
N ASP A 267 6.71 16.77 -28.14
CA ASP A 267 5.82 15.93 -27.35
C ASP A 267 5.64 16.45 -25.91
N PHE A 268 4.42 16.27 -25.40
CA PHE A 268 4.12 16.53 -23.99
C PHE A 268 4.85 15.54 -23.09
N ASN A 269 5.86 16.06 -22.38
CA ASN A 269 6.66 15.30 -21.43
C ASN A 269 6.16 15.48 -20.00
N LEU A 270 5.92 14.37 -19.29
CA LEU A 270 5.43 14.37 -17.91
C LEU A 270 6.20 13.37 -17.07
N SER A 271 6.62 13.79 -15.88
CA SER A 271 7.12 12.89 -14.84
C SER A 271 6.28 13.00 -13.58
N LEU A 272 6.03 11.85 -12.95
CA LEU A 272 5.28 11.73 -11.71
C LEU A 272 6.15 11.02 -10.68
N HIS A 273 6.37 11.66 -9.54
CA HIS A 273 7.15 11.15 -8.41
C HIS A 273 6.27 11.07 -7.16
N ILE A 274 5.89 9.87 -6.76
CA ILE A 274 5.20 9.64 -5.49
C ILE A 274 6.25 9.30 -4.44
N VAL A 275 6.37 10.17 -3.43
CA VAL A 275 7.37 10.09 -2.38
C VAL A 275 6.66 9.76 -1.07
N SER A 276 6.89 8.55 -0.57
CA SER A 276 6.41 8.12 0.75
C SER A 276 7.59 8.01 1.70
N GLN A 277 7.48 8.60 2.89
CA GLN A 277 8.49 8.43 3.93
C GLN A 277 7.84 8.26 5.30
N ASP A 278 8.50 7.49 6.15
CA ASP A 278 8.09 7.27 7.53
C ASP A 278 9.32 7.19 8.44
N ALA A 279 9.21 7.84 9.59
CA ALA A 279 10.25 7.82 10.60
C ALA A 279 9.96 6.72 11.61
N THR A 280 10.93 5.83 11.79
CA THR A 280 10.90 4.80 12.83
C THR A 280 10.86 5.42 14.23
N ASN A 281 10.30 4.68 15.19
CA ASN A 281 10.37 5.02 16.61
C ASN A 281 11.83 5.13 17.07
N SER A 282 12.11 6.04 18.01
CA SER A 282 13.48 6.29 18.49
C SER A 282 14.13 5.08 19.16
N GLY A 283 13.36 4.10 19.62
CA GLY A 283 13.89 2.91 20.29
C GLY A 283 14.51 1.86 19.36
N ILE A 284 14.51 2.10 18.06
CA ILE A 284 14.75 1.06 17.05
C ILE A 284 16.24 0.80 16.80
N TRP A 285 17.03 1.82 16.48
CA TRP A 285 18.44 1.63 16.13
C TRP A 285 19.31 2.58 16.93
N GLN A 286 20.13 2.04 17.84
CA GLN A 286 21.03 2.85 18.69
C GLN A 286 20.33 4.00 19.42
N LYS A 287 19.05 3.81 19.79
CA LYS A 287 18.18 4.85 20.37
C LYS A 287 17.98 6.09 19.48
N ARG A 288 18.14 5.93 18.15
CA ARG A 288 17.92 6.96 17.14
C ARG A 288 16.71 6.62 16.30
N LYS A 289 16.00 7.68 15.87
CA LYS A 289 14.99 7.56 14.81
C LYS A 289 15.72 7.46 13.48
N LEU A 290 15.34 6.47 12.69
CA LEU A 290 15.72 6.34 11.29
C LEU A 290 14.53 6.68 10.40
N ILE A 291 14.77 7.30 9.25
CA ILE A 291 13.75 7.55 8.24
C ILE A 291 14.08 6.75 6.99
N ALA A 292 13.04 6.12 6.43
CA ALA A 292 13.12 5.44 5.15
C ALA A 292 12.23 6.16 4.14
N LEU A 293 12.69 6.24 2.90
CA LEU A 293 11.96 6.87 1.80
C LEU A 293 11.78 5.86 0.66
N LEU A 294 10.53 5.69 0.23
CA LEU A 294 10.13 4.97 -0.96
C LEU A 294 9.71 6.01 -2.02
N CYS A 295 10.35 5.96 -3.18
CA CYS A 295 10.02 6.78 -4.33
C CYS A 295 9.46 5.89 -5.45
N HIS A 296 8.26 6.20 -5.93
CA HIS A 296 7.69 5.61 -7.14
C HIS A 296 7.72 6.67 -8.22
N SER A 297 8.51 6.45 -9.27
CA SER A 297 8.63 7.39 -10.38
C SER A 297 8.03 6.79 -11.63
N ALA A 298 7.30 7.60 -12.39
CA ALA A 298 6.69 7.24 -13.66
C ALA A 298 6.96 8.36 -14.67
N TYR A 299 7.42 8.01 -15.87
CA TYR A 299 7.77 8.96 -16.93
C TYR A 299 6.96 8.68 -18.19
N LEU A 300 6.38 9.74 -18.74
CA LEU A 300 5.76 9.80 -20.06
C LEU A 300 6.67 10.66 -20.94
N VAL A 301 7.39 10.00 -21.85
CA VAL A 301 8.40 10.61 -22.74
C VAL A 301 7.81 10.99 -24.10
N SER A 302 6.74 10.31 -24.52
CA SER A 302 6.06 10.58 -25.79
C SER A 302 4.60 10.18 -25.68
N LEU A 303 3.69 10.99 -26.19
CA LEU A 303 2.28 10.61 -26.27
C LEU A 303 2.10 9.56 -27.37
N PRO A 304 1.49 8.39 -27.07
CA PRO A 304 1.24 7.40 -28.11
C PRO A 304 0.27 7.98 -29.17
N SER A 305 0.64 7.86 -30.44
CA SER A 305 -0.15 8.35 -31.58
C SER A 305 -1.54 7.71 -31.71
N LYS A 306 -1.79 6.60 -31.01
CA LYS A 306 -3.08 5.93 -30.92
C LYS A 306 -3.57 5.97 -29.48
N PHE A 307 -4.78 6.50 -29.28
CA PHE A 307 -5.47 6.60 -27.99
C PHE A 307 -5.83 5.22 -27.42
N ARG A 308 -4.85 4.53 -26.82
CA ARG A 308 -5.10 3.46 -25.86
C ARG A 308 -4.59 3.91 -24.50
N TRP A 309 -5.51 4.32 -23.64
CA TRP A 309 -5.24 4.75 -22.27
C TRP A 309 -4.97 3.56 -21.36
N SER A 310 -3.80 2.93 -21.52
CA SER A 310 -3.28 1.96 -20.57
C SER A 310 -2.10 2.60 -19.84
N TRP A 311 -2.19 2.73 -18.52
CA TRP A 311 -1.13 3.33 -17.70
C TRP A 311 0.24 2.69 -17.97
N HIS A 312 0.28 1.36 -18.02
CA HIS A 312 1.51 0.60 -18.26
C HIS A 312 2.07 0.75 -19.67
N ASP A 313 1.22 1.07 -20.65
CA ASP A 313 1.66 1.32 -22.02
C ASP A 313 2.17 2.76 -22.19
N MET A 314 1.65 3.69 -21.38
CA MET A 314 2.00 5.11 -21.44
C MET A 314 3.22 5.47 -20.60
N PHE A 315 3.36 4.88 -19.41
CA PHE A 315 4.38 5.27 -18.44
C PHE A 315 5.46 4.22 -18.26
N ARG A 316 6.71 4.68 -18.27
CA ARG A 316 7.86 3.90 -17.79
C ARG A 316 8.00 4.13 -16.29
N GLU A 317 7.78 3.08 -15.48
CA GLU A 317 7.77 3.18 -14.02
C GLU A 317 8.95 2.46 -13.34
N ILE A 318 9.42 3.02 -12.22
CA ILE A 318 10.36 2.37 -11.30
C ILE A 318 9.96 2.64 -9.85
N ARG A 319 10.19 1.66 -8.98
CA ARG A 319 10.10 1.83 -7.52
C ARG A 319 11.48 1.74 -6.91
N ALA A 320 11.84 2.77 -6.17
CA ALA A 320 13.13 2.94 -5.56
C ALA A 320 13.01 3.12 -4.04
N ILE A 321 13.86 2.44 -3.30
CA ILE A 321 14.04 2.68 -1.86
C ILE A 321 15.34 3.45 -1.71
N ALA A 322 15.27 4.64 -1.13
CA ALA A 322 16.43 5.47 -0.88
C ALA A 322 17.21 5.02 0.37
N ASP A 323 18.42 5.53 0.53
CA ASP A 323 19.26 5.24 1.69
C ASP A 323 18.55 5.66 2.99
N VAL A 324 18.48 4.74 3.96
CA VAL A 324 17.94 5.02 5.29
C VAL A 324 18.84 6.03 6.02
N GLN A 325 18.27 7.12 6.52
CA GLN A 325 19.02 8.17 7.21
C GLN A 325 18.61 8.29 8.68
N PRO A 326 19.53 8.66 9.60
CA PRO A 326 19.14 9.06 10.94
C PRO A 326 18.39 10.41 10.89
N VAL A 327 17.35 10.55 11.71
CA VAL A 327 16.64 11.81 11.90
C VAL A 327 17.38 12.64 12.95
N GLU A 328 18.15 13.62 12.49
CA GLU A 328 18.93 14.52 13.34
C GLU A 328 18.13 15.76 13.76
N ASP A 329 17.29 16.26 12.85
CA ASP A 329 16.42 17.42 13.07
C ASP A 329 14.95 17.04 12.86
N GLY A 330 14.14 17.25 13.89
CA GLY A 330 12.69 17.03 13.86
C GLY A 330 11.88 18.22 13.34
N SER A 331 12.52 19.25 12.79
CA SER A 331 11.84 20.39 12.16
C SER A 331 11.33 20.05 10.76
N GLY A 332 10.40 20.85 10.22
CA GLY A 332 9.96 20.70 8.84
C GLY A 332 11.09 20.95 7.82
N GLN A 333 12.03 21.85 8.14
CA GLN A 333 13.21 22.09 7.30
C GLN A 333 14.16 20.89 7.32
N GLY A 334 14.32 20.26 8.49
CA GLY A 334 15.05 19.00 8.65
C GLY A 334 14.47 17.90 7.78
N SER A 335 13.15 17.70 7.82
CA SER A 335 12.45 16.76 6.94
C SER A 335 12.70 17.07 5.45
N VAL A 336 12.59 18.32 5.00
CA VAL A 336 12.89 18.72 3.60
C VAL A 336 14.32 18.38 3.19
N SER A 337 15.30 18.73 4.04
CA SER A 337 16.72 18.44 3.78
C SER A 337 16.98 16.94 3.67
N MET A 338 16.43 16.15 4.59
CA MET A 338 16.54 14.69 4.57
C MET A 338 15.90 14.08 3.32
N THR A 339 14.67 14.47 2.99
CA THR A 339 13.97 14.02 1.77
C THR A 339 14.80 14.35 0.52
N THR A 340 15.34 15.57 0.44
CA THR A 340 16.23 16.00 -0.66
C THR A 340 17.45 15.09 -0.77
N LYS A 341 18.14 14.84 0.35
CA LYS A 341 19.32 13.97 0.41
C LYS A 341 18.98 12.54 -0.03
N MET A 342 17.86 12.01 0.43
CA MET A 342 17.39 10.65 0.07
C MET A 342 17.01 10.54 -1.41
N LEU A 343 16.32 11.52 -1.98
CA LEU A 343 16.04 11.55 -3.43
C LEU A 343 17.33 11.64 -4.25
N LYS A 344 18.29 12.47 -3.83
CA LYS A 344 19.63 12.55 -4.46
C LYS A 344 20.38 11.22 -4.39
N SER A 345 20.22 10.44 -3.31
CA SER A 345 20.88 9.14 -3.17
C SER A 345 20.49 8.14 -4.29
N ILE A 346 19.30 8.28 -4.88
CA ILE A 346 18.81 7.46 -6.00
C ILE A 346 18.80 8.23 -7.34
N ASN A 347 19.46 9.39 -7.41
CA ASN A 347 19.45 10.31 -8.55
C ASN A 347 18.04 10.71 -9.03
N CYS A 348 17.05 10.66 -8.14
CA CYS A 348 15.75 11.21 -8.44
C CYS A 348 15.86 12.75 -8.43
N PRO A 349 15.40 13.45 -9.49
CA PRO A 349 15.43 14.91 -9.51
C PRO A 349 14.70 15.44 -8.28
N THR A 350 15.23 16.47 -7.64
CA THR A 350 14.54 17.11 -6.52
C THR A 350 13.84 18.37 -6.98
N VAL A 351 12.79 18.78 -6.26
CA VAL A 351 12.08 20.04 -6.53
C VAL A 351 13.06 21.22 -6.52
N HIS A 352 14.06 21.22 -5.61
CA HIS A 352 15.09 22.24 -5.57
C HIS A 352 15.96 22.26 -6.83
N ASP A 353 16.43 21.09 -7.29
CA ASP A 353 17.30 21.01 -8.46
C ASP A 353 16.56 21.46 -9.74
N LEU A 354 15.27 21.10 -9.87
CA LEU A 354 14.44 21.50 -10.99
C LEU A 354 14.13 23.01 -11.00
N VAL A 355 13.80 23.58 -9.84
CA VAL A 355 13.56 25.02 -9.70
C VAL A 355 14.83 25.83 -9.98
N ALA A 356 15.98 25.36 -9.50
CA ALA A 356 17.27 26.00 -9.78
C ALA A 356 17.59 25.96 -11.28
N LYS A 357 17.46 24.79 -11.91
CA LYS A 357 17.66 24.63 -13.36
C LYS A 357 16.73 25.53 -14.17
N HIS A 358 15.47 25.69 -13.75
CA HIS A 358 14.50 26.62 -14.37
C HIS A 358 14.96 28.07 -14.30
N ALA A 359 15.45 28.49 -13.14
CA ALA A 359 15.96 29.85 -12.96
C ALA A 359 17.21 30.11 -13.80
N GLU A 360 18.14 29.16 -13.88
CA GLU A 360 19.34 29.24 -14.73
C GLU A 360 18.96 29.41 -16.22
N LEU A 361 18.06 28.56 -16.72
CA LEU A 361 17.64 28.63 -18.12
C LEU A 361 16.85 29.91 -18.45
N LYS A 362 16.04 30.43 -17.51
CA LYS A 362 15.41 31.76 -17.65
C LYS A 362 16.45 32.89 -17.70
N ALA A 363 17.50 32.82 -16.88
CA ALA A 363 18.56 33.82 -16.87
C ALA A 363 19.39 33.82 -18.16
N ASP A 364 19.74 32.64 -18.67
CA ASP A 364 20.49 32.48 -19.93
C ASP A 364 19.69 33.00 -21.14
N GLY A 365 18.37 32.76 -21.17
CA GLY A 365 17.47 33.30 -22.19
C GLY A 365 17.47 34.83 -22.20
N GLN A 366 17.44 35.47 -21.03
CA GLN A 366 17.47 36.94 -20.90
C GLN A 366 18.81 37.54 -21.34
N GLN A 367 19.94 36.91 -21.00
CA GLN A 367 21.27 37.40 -21.41
C GLN A 367 21.45 37.37 -22.92
N ARG A 368 20.96 36.32 -23.59
CA ARG A 368 21.03 36.19 -25.05
C ARG A 368 20.17 37.23 -25.78
N GLN A 369 18.98 37.52 -25.26
CA GLN A 369 18.12 38.59 -25.82
C GLN A 369 18.79 39.97 -25.70
N GLN A 370 19.57 40.22 -24.65
CA GLN A 370 20.30 41.48 -24.49
C GLN A 370 21.55 41.59 -25.37
N HIS A 371 22.17 40.48 -25.74
CA HIS A 371 23.38 40.43 -26.57
C HIS A 371 23.13 40.25 -28.05
N GLN A 372 21.87 40.25 -28.51
CA GLN A 372 21.54 40.22 -29.93
C GLN A 372 22.00 41.55 -30.56
N PRO A 373 23.09 41.58 -31.35
CA PRO A 373 23.64 42.82 -31.88
C PRO A 373 22.62 43.44 -32.83
N SER A 374 22.21 44.68 -32.56
CA SER A 374 21.07 45.31 -33.22
C SER A 374 21.28 45.64 -34.71
N ASP A 375 22.49 45.51 -35.29
CA ASP A 375 22.79 46.17 -36.57
C ASP A 375 23.71 45.45 -37.56
N GLU A 376 24.02 44.15 -37.40
CA GLU A 376 24.84 43.45 -38.41
C GLU A 376 23.99 42.63 -39.39
N LYS A 377 23.84 43.19 -40.60
CA LYS A 377 23.36 42.46 -41.79
C LYS A 377 24.23 41.20 -41.98
N PRO A 378 23.65 40.00 -42.06
CA PRO A 378 24.44 38.78 -42.23
C PRO A 378 25.03 38.75 -43.63
N ALA A 379 26.34 39.03 -43.73
CA ALA A 379 27.16 38.68 -44.87
C ALA A 379 27.94 37.40 -44.51
N ASP A 380 27.87 36.42 -45.40
CA ASP A 380 28.59 35.14 -45.38
C ASP A 380 28.15 34.09 -44.35
N ALA A 381 27.22 33.25 -44.82
CA ALA A 381 26.94 31.93 -44.29
C ALA A 381 27.97 30.93 -44.84
N ASP A 382 28.84 30.36 -44.00
CA ASP A 382 29.47 29.03 -44.23
C ASP A 382 30.37 28.55 -43.08
N ALA A 383 29.83 28.43 -41.86
CA ALA A 383 30.54 27.72 -40.79
C ALA A 383 29.58 26.88 -39.92
N LYS A 384 29.37 25.63 -40.34
CA LYS A 384 28.73 24.58 -39.52
C LYS A 384 29.73 24.05 -38.49
N PHE A 385 29.58 24.45 -37.23
CA PHE A 385 30.13 23.72 -36.10
C PHE A 385 28.98 23.10 -35.29
N LEU A 386 29.03 21.77 -35.12
CA LEU A 386 28.14 21.00 -34.25
C LEU A 386 28.52 21.24 -32.78
N CYS A 387 28.02 22.32 -32.21
CA CYS A 387 27.63 22.34 -30.81
C CYS A 387 26.10 22.26 -30.80
N VAL A 388 25.52 21.43 -29.94
CA VAL A 388 24.06 21.44 -29.71
C VAL A 388 23.74 22.75 -29.01
N GLU A 389 23.57 23.81 -29.80
CA GLU A 389 23.06 25.08 -29.33
C GLU A 389 21.61 24.85 -28.91
N TRP A 390 21.37 24.87 -27.60
CA TRP A 390 20.04 25.03 -27.04
C TRP A 390 19.48 26.34 -27.56
N ARG A 391 18.63 26.30 -28.58
CA ARG A 391 17.91 27.48 -29.05
C ARG A 391 16.95 27.90 -27.95
N ALA A 392 17.14 29.11 -27.43
CA ALA A 392 16.17 29.78 -26.57
C ALA A 392 15.04 30.38 -27.43
N ASP A 393 14.50 29.59 -28.36
CA ASP A 393 13.17 29.87 -28.89
C ASP A 393 12.19 29.56 -27.75
N ASP A 394 11.12 30.34 -27.63
CA ASP A 394 9.99 30.08 -26.72
C ASP A 394 9.34 28.69 -26.94
N SER A 395 9.85 27.88 -27.87
CA SER A 395 9.43 26.52 -28.21
C SER A 395 10.12 25.41 -27.42
N VAL A 396 11.08 25.69 -26.51
CA VAL A 396 11.65 24.61 -25.67
C VAL A 396 10.61 24.17 -24.66
N GLN A 397 9.88 23.11 -25.00
CA GLN A 397 8.85 22.54 -24.15
C GLN A 397 9.50 21.94 -22.90
N TRP A 398 9.30 22.60 -21.76
CA TRP A 398 9.82 22.10 -20.50
C TRP A 398 8.93 20.97 -19.96
N PRO A 399 9.52 19.82 -19.55
CA PRO A 399 8.75 18.71 -19.01
C PRO A 399 8.02 19.10 -17.71
N VAL A 400 6.77 18.67 -17.57
CA VAL A 400 6.03 18.87 -16.32
C VAL A 400 6.47 17.81 -15.30
N HIS A 401 6.84 18.25 -14.10
CA HIS A 401 7.22 17.39 -12.99
C HIS A 401 6.18 17.48 -11.87
N VAL A 402 5.55 16.36 -11.54
CA VAL A 402 4.55 16.26 -10.48
C VAL A 402 5.11 15.46 -9.32
N TYR A 403 5.17 16.06 -8.13
CA TYR A 403 5.55 15.38 -6.89
C TYR A 403 4.33 15.19 -6.02
N VAL A 404 4.15 13.98 -5.50
CA VAL A 404 3.12 13.65 -4.50
C VAL A 404 3.81 13.16 -3.24
N PHE A 405 3.87 14.01 -2.21
CA PHE A 405 4.42 13.65 -0.91
C PHE A 405 3.34 13.01 -0.05
N VAL A 406 3.46 11.70 0.18
CA VAL A 406 2.55 10.89 1.00
C VAL A 406 3.22 10.61 2.34
N THR A 407 3.04 11.51 3.30
CA THR A 407 3.70 11.44 4.61
C THR A 407 2.69 11.46 5.74
N ASP A 408 3.11 11.15 6.97
CA ASP A 408 2.20 11.19 8.12
C ASP A 408 1.71 12.63 8.43
N ARG A 409 0.87 12.77 9.45
CA ARG A 409 0.40 14.09 9.92
C ARG A 409 1.26 14.65 11.05
N GLY A 410 2.51 14.22 11.15
CA GLY A 410 3.49 14.81 12.04
C GLY A 410 3.62 16.32 11.76
N PRO A 411 3.70 17.17 12.79
CA PRO A 411 3.83 18.62 12.59
C PRO A 411 5.00 19.01 11.67
N ASN A 412 6.10 18.26 11.76
CA ASN A 412 7.27 18.41 10.90
C ASN A 412 6.98 18.04 9.44
N GLU A 413 6.30 16.92 9.20
CA GLU A 413 5.92 16.48 7.86
C GLU A 413 4.89 17.41 7.20
N VAL A 414 3.91 17.88 7.97
CA VAL A 414 2.93 18.88 7.50
C VAL A 414 3.64 20.18 7.08
N LEU A 415 4.61 20.65 7.88
CA LEU A 415 5.39 21.84 7.55
C LEU A 415 6.30 21.59 6.35
N ALA A 416 6.94 20.43 6.26
CA ALA A 416 7.78 20.04 5.12
C ALA A 416 7.01 20.07 3.80
N ARG A 417 5.78 19.52 3.77
CA ARG A 417 4.91 19.60 2.58
C ARG A 417 4.61 21.05 2.16
N LYS A 418 4.38 21.95 3.13
CA LYS A 418 4.18 23.38 2.84
C LYS A 418 5.43 24.05 2.29
N ILE A 419 6.61 23.71 2.83
CA ILE A 419 7.89 24.20 2.32
C ILE A 419 8.06 23.75 0.86
N TRP A 420 7.83 22.48 0.55
CA TRP A 420 7.92 21.98 -0.82
C TRP A 420 6.97 22.69 -1.79
N GLN A 421 5.73 22.95 -1.37
CA GLN A 421 4.76 23.74 -2.15
C GLN A 421 5.22 25.19 -2.37
N CYS A 422 5.85 25.80 -1.36
CA CYS A 422 6.39 27.14 -1.48
C CYS A 422 7.57 27.17 -2.46
N VAL A 423 8.48 26.19 -2.39
CA VAL A 423 9.63 26.09 -3.30
C VAL A 423 9.15 25.87 -4.74
N SER A 424 8.18 24.97 -4.96
CA SER A 424 7.69 24.69 -6.31
C SER A 424 6.95 25.87 -6.93
N SER A 425 6.42 26.80 -6.14
CA SER A 425 5.75 28.01 -6.68
C SER A 425 6.66 28.92 -7.50
N ALA A 426 7.99 28.74 -7.42
CA ALA A 426 8.97 29.44 -8.25
C ALA A 426 9.15 28.84 -9.66
N CYS A 427 8.56 27.68 -9.96
CA CYS A 427 8.65 27.02 -11.26
C CYS A 427 7.28 26.46 -11.67
N GLU A 428 6.71 26.99 -12.76
CA GLU A 428 5.40 26.58 -13.29
C GLU A 428 5.37 25.12 -13.79
N HIS A 429 6.53 24.56 -14.14
CA HIS A 429 6.65 23.17 -14.57
C HIS A 429 6.84 22.18 -13.40
N VAL A 430 6.83 22.64 -12.16
CA VAL A 430 6.94 21.77 -10.98
C VAL A 430 5.70 21.91 -10.10
N VAL A 431 4.92 20.83 -10.04
CA VAL A 431 3.70 20.76 -9.22
C VAL A 431 3.95 19.89 -8.01
N VAL A 432 3.69 20.41 -6.81
CA VAL A 432 3.81 19.66 -5.56
C VAL A 432 2.44 19.47 -4.92
N LEU A 433 2.06 18.21 -4.75
CA LEU A 433 0.86 17.77 -4.05
C LEU A 433 1.26 17.13 -2.72
N GLY A 434 0.56 17.50 -1.65
CA GLY A 434 0.70 16.88 -0.34
C GLY A 434 -0.48 15.98 -0.05
N SER A 435 -0.22 14.74 0.36
CA SER A 435 -1.25 13.79 0.79
C SER A 435 -0.89 13.20 2.15
N ASP A 436 -1.91 12.94 2.96
CA ASP A 436 -1.74 12.24 4.22
C ASP A 436 -1.58 10.74 3.95
N CYS A 437 -0.66 10.10 4.66
CA CYS A 437 -0.51 8.65 4.62
C CYS A 437 -1.78 7.98 5.13
N LEU A 438 -2.55 7.35 4.21
CA LEU A 438 -3.80 6.69 4.53
C LEU A 438 -3.61 5.49 5.46
N GLU A 439 -2.46 4.81 5.39
CA GLU A 439 -2.10 3.75 6.32
C GLU A 439 -1.97 4.31 7.74
N HIS A 440 -1.24 5.42 7.92
CA HIS A 440 -1.12 6.09 9.21
C HIS A 440 -2.46 6.64 9.70
N ALA A 441 -3.27 7.22 8.82
CA ALA A 441 -4.62 7.69 9.15
C ALA A 441 -5.50 6.54 9.66
N ALA A 442 -5.47 5.38 8.98
CA ALA A 442 -6.17 4.19 9.43
C ALA A 442 -5.65 3.69 10.80
N HIS A 443 -4.32 3.71 11.01
CA HIS A 443 -3.75 3.41 12.32
C HIS A 443 -4.28 4.34 13.42
N LEU A 444 -4.40 5.65 13.19
CA LEU A 444 -4.94 6.61 14.16
C LEU A 444 -6.42 6.37 14.47
N VAL A 445 -7.22 6.04 13.46
CA VAL A 445 -8.63 5.64 13.64
C VAL A 445 -8.71 4.36 14.49
N THR A 446 -7.88 3.36 14.19
CA THR A 446 -7.79 2.12 14.96
C THR A 446 -7.37 2.39 16.41
N VAL A 447 -6.36 3.23 16.65
CA VAL A 447 -5.95 3.58 18.02
C VAL A 447 -7.07 4.28 18.79
N SER A 448 -7.77 5.20 18.13
CA SER A 448 -8.83 5.99 18.76
C SER A 448 -10.01 5.11 19.15
N SER A 449 -10.41 4.18 18.28
CA SER A 449 -11.45 3.19 18.57
C SER A 449 -11.04 2.22 19.69
N LEU A 450 -9.80 1.73 19.69
CA LEU A 450 -9.27 0.89 20.78
C LEU A 450 -9.33 1.61 22.14
N LYS A 451 -8.90 2.87 22.18
CA LYS A 451 -8.96 3.71 23.40
C LYS A 451 -10.40 3.96 23.85
N LEU A 452 -11.32 4.13 22.91
CA LEU A 452 -12.73 4.32 23.23
C LEU A 452 -13.32 3.06 23.87
N VAL A 453 -13.08 1.88 23.28
CA VAL A 453 -13.53 0.60 23.86
C VAL A 453 -12.95 0.40 25.26
N ASP A 454 -11.65 0.63 25.44
CA ASP A 454 -11.00 0.49 26.76
C ASP A 454 -11.57 1.45 27.82
N LYS A 455 -12.13 2.61 27.42
CA LYS A 455 -12.83 3.53 28.32
C LYS A 455 -14.25 3.08 28.63
N LEU A 456 -14.93 2.40 27.71
CA LEU A 456 -16.32 1.96 27.85
C LEU A 456 -16.43 0.66 28.67
N LEU A 457 -15.45 -0.25 28.57
CA LEU A 457 -15.47 -1.55 29.26
C LEU A 457 -15.61 -1.46 30.79
N PRO A 458 -14.98 -0.49 31.49
CA PRO A 458 -15.19 -0.31 32.92
C PRO A 458 -16.55 0.30 33.28
N LEU A 459 -17.14 1.09 32.37
CA LEU A 459 -18.38 1.86 32.62
C LEU A 459 -19.65 1.03 32.46
N GLN A 460 -19.59 -0.10 31.75
CA GLN A 460 -20.79 -0.80 31.28
C GLN A 460 -21.61 -1.52 32.36
N PHE A 461 -21.15 -1.62 33.61
CA PHE A 461 -21.91 -2.26 34.68
C PHE A 461 -21.62 -1.62 36.04
N GLU A 462 -22.67 -1.17 36.73
CA GLU A 462 -22.70 -0.62 38.09
C GLU A 462 -21.79 -1.39 39.06
N GLY A 463 -20.53 -0.98 39.16
CA GLY A 463 -19.52 -1.58 40.05
C GLY A 463 -18.89 -2.91 39.60
N LYS A 464 -19.20 -3.44 38.40
CA LYS A 464 -18.63 -4.71 37.87
C LYS A 464 -18.01 -4.56 36.48
N GLY A 465 -17.34 -3.44 36.24
CA GLY A 465 -16.60 -3.21 35.00
C GLY A 465 -15.63 -4.35 34.66
N ARG A 466 -15.43 -4.61 33.36
CA ARG A 466 -14.45 -5.62 32.94
C ARG A 466 -13.04 -5.10 33.20
N ALA A 467 -12.20 -5.93 33.83
CA ALA A 467 -10.82 -5.57 34.17
C ALA A 467 -9.84 -5.69 32.99
N TRP A 468 -10.27 -6.30 31.87
CA TRP A 468 -9.42 -6.50 30.70
C TRP A 468 -9.49 -5.30 29.74
N LYS A 469 -8.36 -5.01 29.08
CA LYS A 469 -8.28 -4.05 27.97
C LYS A 469 -8.36 -4.79 26.65
N TYR A 470 -9.10 -4.26 25.68
CA TYR A 470 -9.44 -4.97 24.46
C TYR A 470 -8.21 -5.35 23.63
N PHE A 471 -7.35 -4.38 23.25
CA PHE A 471 -6.14 -4.70 22.48
C PHE A 471 -5.20 -5.66 23.22
N SER A 472 -5.03 -5.45 24.53
CA SER A 472 -4.15 -6.30 25.35
C SER A 472 -4.68 -7.73 25.45
N SER A 473 -6.00 -7.90 25.56
CA SER A 473 -6.65 -9.22 25.59
C SER A 473 -6.51 -9.97 24.26
N LEU A 474 -6.69 -9.29 23.12
CA LEU A 474 -6.44 -9.85 21.79
C LEU A 474 -4.97 -10.24 21.60
N ALA A 475 -4.04 -9.38 22.01
CA ALA A 475 -2.61 -9.67 21.92
C ALA A 475 -2.25 -10.90 22.75
N THR A 476 -2.73 -10.96 23.99
CA THR A 476 -2.55 -12.11 24.89
C THR A 476 -3.13 -13.38 24.28
N PHE A 477 -4.36 -13.33 23.75
CA PHE A 477 -4.97 -14.45 23.02
C PHE A 477 -4.10 -14.92 21.84
N SER A 478 -3.66 -14.00 20.98
CA SER A 478 -2.84 -14.33 19.81
C SER A 478 -1.50 -14.98 20.19
N ILE A 479 -0.85 -14.51 21.24
CA ILE A 479 0.42 -15.07 21.74
C ILE A 479 0.17 -16.45 22.33
N THR A 480 -0.86 -16.61 23.15
CA THR A 480 -1.25 -17.89 23.75
C THR A 480 -1.54 -18.97 22.71
N VAL A 481 -2.29 -18.64 21.66
CA VAL A 481 -2.60 -19.60 20.57
C VAL A 481 -1.35 -19.94 19.76
N ARG A 482 -0.44 -18.99 19.54
CA ARG A 482 0.83 -19.24 18.84
C ARG A 482 1.78 -20.13 19.64
N ASP A 483 1.91 -19.89 20.94
CA ASP A 483 2.76 -20.70 21.84
C ASP A 483 2.26 -22.15 21.91
N SER A 484 0.94 -22.34 21.91
CA SER A 484 0.29 -23.65 21.90
C SER A 484 -0.18 -24.08 20.51
N SER A 485 0.46 -23.65 19.41
CA SER A 485 -0.10 -23.82 18.05
C SER A 485 -0.29 -25.28 17.65
N LYS A 486 0.63 -26.17 18.05
CA LYS A 486 0.54 -27.61 17.79
C LYS A 486 -0.65 -28.22 18.52
N ASP A 487 -0.77 -27.95 19.81
CA ASP A 487 -1.84 -28.47 20.65
C ASP A 487 -3.19 -27.89 20.23
N PHE A 488 -3.22 -26.60 19.88
CA PHE A 488 -4.40 -25.93 19.33
C PHE A 488 -4.88 -26.59 18.04
N PHE A 489 -3.99 -26.90 17.09
CA PHE A 489 -4.34 -27.64 15.88
C PHE A 489 -4.87 -29.03 16.19
N GLN A 490 -4.23 -29.77 17.08
CA GLN A 490 -4.68 -31.12 17.47
C GLN A 490 -6.06 -31.09 18.13
N MET A 491 -6.28 -30.17 19.08
CA MET A 491 -7.58 -29.99 19.73
C MET A 491 -8.63 -29.54 18.72
N TRP A 492 -8.28 -28.69 17.75
CA TRP A 492 -9.18 -28.28 16.68
C TRP A 492 -9.62 -29.46 15.81
N CYS A 493 -8.68 -30.31 15.40
CA CYS A 493 -8.99 -31.52 14.63
C CYS A 493 -9.91 -32.48 15.41
N GLN A 494 -9.71 -32.60 16.72
CA GLN A 494 -10.55 -33.44 17.57
C GLN A 494 -11.98 -32.90 17.72
N GLU A 495 -12.14 -31.58 17.84
CA GLU A 495 -13.45 -30.95 18.02
C GLU A 495 -14.23 -30.78 16.70
N HIS A 496 -13.54 -30.41 15.62
CA HIS A 496 -14.17 -29.97 14.36
C HIS A 496 -13.76 -30.77 13.12
N GLY A 497 -12.94 -31.81 13.28
CA GLY A 497 -12.43 -32.66 12.20
C GLY A 497 -11.19 -32.12 11.47
N ASP A 498 -10.44 -33.02 10.83
CA ASP A 498 -9.15 -32.71 10.20
C ASP A 498 -9.25 -31.70 9.05
N LEU A 499 -10.32 -31.76 8.25
CA LEU A 499 -10.53 -30.82 7.15
C LEU A 499 -10.68 -29.38 7.67
N SER A 500 -11.43 -29.20 8.76
CA SER A 500 -11.57 -27.91 9.44
C SER A 500 -10.23 -27.46 10.03
N GLY A 501 -9.49 -28.36 10.67
CA GLY A 501 -8.16 -28.09 11.21
C GLY A 501 -7.18 -27.59 10.14
N VAL A 502 -7.12 -28.26 8.98
CA VAL A 502 -6.24 -27.86 7.86
C VAL A 502 -6.59 -26.46 7.35
N LYS A 503 -7.87 -26.12 7.29
CA LYS A 503 -8.36 -24.82 6.80
C LYS A 503 -8.17 -23.69 7.83
N HIS A 504 -8.49 -23.95 9.11
CA HIS A 504 -8.66 -22.92 10.13
C HIS A 504 -7.62 -22.93 11.27
N ALA A 505 -6.81 -23.98 11.42
CA ALA A 505 -5.84 -24.09 12.50
C ALA A 505 -4.40 -24.42 12.06
N LYS A 506 -4.18 -24.88 10.82
CA LYS A 506 -2.84 -25.26 10.33
C LYS A 506 -1.88 -24.08 10.19
N SER A 507 -2.37 -22.92 9.74
CA SER A 507 -1.55 -21.72 9.64
C SER A 507 -1.41 -21.06 11.01
N LEU A 508 -0.21 -20.57 11.29
CA LEU A 508 0.10 -19.87 12.55
C LEU A 508 -0.83 -18.66 12.74
N TRP A 509 -1.36 -18.51 13.96
CA TRP A 509 -2.28 -17.41 14.25
C TRP A 509 -1.60 -16.05 14.07
N PRO A 510 -2.26 -15.02 13.49
CA PRO A 510 -1.67 -13.68 13.35
C PRO A 510 -1.29 -13.09 14.72
N LYS A 511 -0.26 -12.23 14.77
CA LYS A 511 0.20 -11.61 16.03
C LYS A 511 -0.29 -10.17 16.10
N CYS A 512 -0.88 -9.76 17.24
CA CYS A 512 -1.03 -8.34 17.53
C CYS A 512 0.33 -7.74 17.92
N VAL A 513 0.76 -6.71 17.20
CA VAL A 513 2.04 -6.03 17.41
C VAL A 513 1.76 -4.63 17.95
N ALA A 514 2.26 -4.34 19.14
CA ALA A 514 2.17 -3.01 19.74
C ALA A 514 2.82 -1.96 18.82
N GLY A 515 2.19 -0.79 18.69
CA GLY A 515 2.63 0.25 17.74
C GLY A 515 2.17 0.01 16.30
N ARG A 516 1.84 -1.22 15.91
CA ARG A 516 1.20 -1.55 14.61
C ARG A 516 -0.26 -1.91 14.84
N TRP A 517 -1.06 -0.93 15.23
CA TRP A 517 -2.41 -1.16 15.75
C TRP A 517 -3.33 -1.88 14.77
N ASN A 518 -3.15 -1.73 13.46
CA ASN A 518 -3.94 -2.47 12.46
C ASN A 518 -3.69 -3.98 12.49
N SER A 519 -2.61 -4.48 13.11
CA SER A 519 -2.36 -5.93 13.25
C SER A 519 -3.45 -6.70 14.01
N CYS A 520 -4.25 -6.02 14.83
CA CYS A 520 -5.39 -6.68 15.48
C CYS A 520 -6.51 -7.06 14.49
N SER A 521 -6.59 -6.40 13.32
CA SER A 521 -7.61 -6.75 12.31
C SER A 521 -7.40 -8.14 11.74
N ASP A 522 -6.15 -8.58 11.60
CA ASP A 522 -5.85 -9.92 11.10
C ASP A 522 -6.23 -11.00 12.13
N VAL A 523 -6.03 -10.70 13.42
CA VAL A 523 -6.47 -11.57 14.52
C VAL A 523 -7.99 -11.67 14.55
N GLU A 524 -8.70 -10.55 14.49
CA GLU A 524 -10.17 -10.50 14.47
C GLU A 524 -10.75 -11.19 13.23
N ARG A 525 -10.17 -10.93 12.05
CA ARG A 525 -10.56 -11.63 10.82
C ARG A 525 -10.36 -13.12 10.96
N ARG A 526 -9.22 -13.57 11.49
CA ARG A 526 -8.95 -15.00 11.72
C ARG A 526 -9.94 -15.61 12.72
N MET A 527 -10.29 -14.89 13.77
CA MET A 527 -11.32 -15.33 14.73
C MET A 527 -12.68 -15.50 14.04
N HIS A 528 -13.09 -14.51 13.25
CA HIS A 528 -14.34 -14.53 12.48
C HIS A 528 -14.37 -15.68 11.47
N ASP A 529 -13.36 -15.76 10.60
CA ASP A 529 -13.26 -16.75 9.53
C ASP A 529 -13.18 -18.20 10.06
N SER A 530 -12.79 -18.37 11.31
CA SER A 530 -12.73 -19.68 11.97
C SER A 530 -14.02 -20.06 12.71
N GLY A 531 -15.13 -19.33 12.48
CA GLY A 531 -16.44 -19.61 13.08
C GLY A 531 -16.71 -18.87 14.40
N GLY A 532 -15.86 -17.90 14.77
CA GLY A 532 -16.05 -17.07 15.95
C GLY A 532 -16.09 -17.86 17.27
N GLN A 533 -16.92 -17.38 18.20
CA GLN A 533 -17.03 -17.97 19.53
C GLN A 533 -17.44 -19.45 19.50
N ALA A 534 -18.41 -19.82 18.65
CA ALA A 534 -18.99 -21.16 18.62
C ALA A 534 -17.95 -22.24 18.32
N THR A 535 -16.99 -21.95 17.45
CA THR A 535 -15.97 -22.90 17.02
C THR A 535 -14.69 -22.78 17.86
N VAL A 536 -14.25 -21.56 18.18
CA VAL A 536 -12.98 -21.36 18.88
C VAL A 536 -13.08 -21.66 20.38
N LEU A 537 -14.20 -21.35 21.03
CA LEU A 537 -14.32 -21.49 22.49
C LEU A 537 -14.21 -22.95 22.99
N PRO A 538 -14.85 -23.97 22.38
CA PRO A 538 -14.69 -25.36 22.80
C PRO A 538 -13.22 -25.83 22.75
N VAL A 539 -12.52 -25.49 21.66
CA VAL A 539 -11.10 -25.81 21.47
C VAL A 539 -10.27 -25.14 22.56
N MET A 540 -10.51 -23.86 22.86
CA MET A 540 -9.77 -23.13 23.89
C MET A 540 -10.03 -23.66 25.30
N ARG A 541 -11.28 -24.03 25.63
CA ARG A 541 -11.61 -24.65 26.93
C ARG A 541 -10.88 -25.97 27.12
N ARG A 542 -10.86 -26.83 26.08
CA ARG A 542 -10.16 -28.11 26.13
C ARG A 542 -8.65 -27.92 26.20
N LEU A 543 -8.11 -27.00 25.39
CA LEU A 543 -6.68 -26.68 25.38
C LEU A 543 -6.19 -26.14 26.73
N MET A 544 -6.97 -25.28 27.39
CA MET A 544 -6.59 -24.70 28.68
C MET A 544 -6.98 -25.58 29.89
N GLY A 545 -7.97 -26.44 29.73
CA GLY A 545 -8.40 -27.41 30.75
C GLY A 545 -7.54 -28.68 30.79
N ALA A 546 -6.87 -29.02 29.68
CA ALA A 546 -5.88 -30.08 29.65
C ALA A 546 -4.76 -29.72 30.64
N LYS A 547 -4.68 -30.47 31.76
CA LYS A 547 -3.52 -30.39 32.65
C LYS A 547 -2.30 -30.73 31.82
N ARG A 548 -1.48 -29.73 31.53
CA ARG A 548 -0.19 -29.95 30.91
C ARG A 548 0.63 -30.70 31.95
N GLU A 549 0.76 -32.01 31.77
CA GLU A 549 1.72 -32.79 32.54
C GLU A 549 3.04 -32.06 32.42
N ALA A 550 3.58 -31.62 33.57
CA ALA A 550 4.86 -30.95 33.58
C ALA A 550 5.82 -31.92 32.92
N ALA A 551 6.37 -31.53 31.76
CA ALA A 551 7.39 -32.33 31.12
C ALA A 551 8.44 -32.61 32.19
N PRO A 552 8.83 -33.88 32.43
CA PRO A 552 9.75 -34.22 33.50
C PRO A 552 10.95 -33.31 33.37
N ALA A 553 11.29 -32.61 34.45
CA ALA A 553 12.38 -31.66 34.46
C ALA A 553 13.63 -32.41 34.01
N LYS A 554 14.04 -32.22 32.75
CA LYS A 554 15.30 -32.73 32.28
C LYS A 554 16.34 -31.95 33.06
N GLU A 555 17.17 -32.63 33.85
CA GLU A 555 18.36 -32.05 34.45
C GLU A 555 19.25 -31.54 33.32
N HIS A 556 19.01 -30.29 32.91
CA HIS A 556 19.90 -29.61 31.99
C HIS A 556 21.07 -29.10 32.82
N GLN A 557 22.22 -29.77 32.69
CA GLN A 557 23.53 -29.20 33.01
C GLN A 557 23.86 -28.06 32.03
N SER A 558 23.02 -27.03 31.94
CA SER A 558 23.30 -25.87 31.10
C SER A 558 24.07 -24.82 31.88
N ILE A 559 25.19 -24.39 31.32
CA ILE A 559 26.18 -23.45 31.87
C ILE A 559 25.64 -21.99 31.94
N ASP A 560 24.41 -21.74 31.51
CA ASP A 560 23.85 -20.39 31.39
C ASP A 560 22.64 -20.18 32.32
N GLU A 561 22.93 -19.76 33.57
CA GLU A 561 21.92 -19.45 34.59
C GLU A 561 20.92 -18.39 34.11
N ILE A 562 21.38 -17.42 33.29
CA ILE A 562 20.54 -16.34 32.75
C ILE A 562 19.46 -16.90 31.83
N ALA A 563 19.82 -17.83 30.95
CA ALA A 563 18.86 -18.48 30.06
C ALA A 563 17.81 -19.30 30.82
N VAL A 564 18.19 -19.90 31.95
CA VAL A 564 17.27 -20.65 32.84
C VAL A 564 16.28 -19.70 33.51
N GLU A 565 16.77 -18.58 34.06
CA GLU A 565 15.91 -17.56 34.70
C GLU A 565 14.93 -16.93 33.70
N GLU A 566 15.40 -16.58 32.50
CA GLU A 566 14.54 -16.04 31.43
C GLU A 566 13.45 -17.04 31.01
N THR A 567 13.82 -18.32 30.89
CA THR A 567 12.87 -19.40 30.55
C THR A 567 11.84 -19.59 31.65
N ALA A 568 12.25 -19.54 32.92
CA ALA A 568 11.34 -19.62 34.06
C ALA A 568 10.38 -18.43 34.10
N HIS A 569 10.89 -17.21 33.90
CA HIS A 569 10.08 -16.00 33.83
C HIS A 569 9.07 -16.04 32.67
N TYR A 570 9.51 -16.44 31.47
CA TYR A 570 8.63 -16.61 30.31
C TYR A 570 7.54 -17.65 30.59
N THR A 571 7.88 -18.79 31.21
CA THR A 571 6.92 -19.83 31.57
C THR A 571 5.86 -19.32 32.55
N GLN A 572 6.29 -18.55 33.56
CA GLN A 572 5.37 -17.91 34.52
C GLN A 572 4.44 -16.89 33.81
N GLN A 573 5.00 -16.07 32.93
CA GLN A 573 4.25 -15.09 32.14
C GLN A 573 3.22 -15.76 31.22
N MET A 574 3.60 -16.83 30.54
CA MET A 574 2.70 -17.64 29.72
C MET A 574 1.56 -18.26 30.54
N GLY A 575 1.82 -18.69 31.78
CA GLY A 575 0.77 -19.16 32.69
C GLY A 575 -0.28 -18.09 32.98
N ARG A 576 0.15 -16.85 33.27
CA ARG A 576 -0.75 -15.70 33.49
C ARG A 576 -1.53 -15.33 32.23
N TRP A 577 -0.86 -15.36 31.07
CA TRP A 577 -1.48 -15.10 29.79
C TRP A 577 -2.53 -16.13 29.42
N ARG A 578 -2.28 -17.43 29.63
CA ARG A 578 -3.28 -18.50 29.42
C ARG A 578 -4.53 -18.31 30.28
N ALA A 579 -4.37 -18.02 31.57
CA ALA A 579 -5.49 -17.75 32.47
C ALA A 579 -6.30 -16.52 32.04
N THR A 580 -5.60 -15.45 31.63
CA THR A 580 -6.23 -14.23 31.10
C THR A 580 -6.97 -14.50 29.78
N THR A 581 -6.34 -15.25 28.87
CA THR A 581 -6.94 -15.66 27.61
C THR A 581 -8.23 -16.44 27.85
N LEU A 582 -8.21 -17.46 28.72
CA LEU A 582 -9.40 -18.26 29.04
C LEU A 582 -10.54 -17.38 29.56
N LYS A 583 -10.24 -16.50 30.54
CA LYS A 583 -11.22 -15.55 31.08
C LYS A 583 -11.84 -14.64 30.01
N CYS A 584 -11.05 -14.20 29.03
CA CYS A 584 -11.55 -13.34 27.95
C CYS A 584 -12.38 -14.12 26.93
N VAL A 585 -11.94 -15.31 26.50
CA VAL A 585 -12.69 -16.10 25.50
C VAL A 585 -13.99 -16.65 26.08
N GLU A 586 -14.11 -16.82 27.39
CA GLU A 586 -15.36 -17.21 28.04
C GLU A 586 -16.36 -16.06 28.19
N ASP A 587 -15.92 -14.81 28.06
CA ASP A 587 -16.77 -13.61 28.15
C ASP A 587 -17.44 -13.35 26.79
N PRO A 588 -18.77 -13.51 26.65
CA PRO A 588 -19.45 -13.28 25.36
C PRO A 588 -19.26 -11.85 24.84
N LEU A 589 -19.15 -10.87 25.75
CA LEU A 589 -18.92 -9.48 25.39
C LEU A 589 -17.60 -9.29 24.64
N TRP A 590 -16.56 -10.07 24.97
CA TRP A 590 -15.28 -9.99 24.29
C TRP A 590 -15.39 -10.33 22.80
N TRP A 591 -16.21 -11.34 22.46
CA TRP A 591 -16.50 -11.72 21.08
C TRP A 591 -17.35 -10.68 20.36
N THR A 592 -18.38 -10.16 21.03
CA THR A 592 -19.22 -9.09 20.46
C THR A 592 -18.39 -7.83 20.17
N VAL A 593 -17.52 -7.42 21.10
CA VAL A 593 -16.60 -6.29 20.89
C VAL A 593 -15.65 -6.60 19.73
N ALA A 594 -15.15 -7.84 19.61
CA ALA A 594 -14.27 -8.19 18.52
C ALA A 594 -14.92 -8.14 17.15
N GLU A 595 -16.15 -8.62 17.03
CA GLU A 595 -16.89 -8.53 15.78
C GLU A 595 -17.25 -7.07 15.45
N ALA A 596 -17.70 -6.30 16.44
CA ALA A 596 -18.02 -4.87 16.24
C ALA A 596 -16.78 -4.07 15.80
N MET A 597 -15.62 -4.32 16.41
CA MET A 597 -14.37 -3.64 16.07
C MET A 597 -13.84 -4.05 14.69
N ARG A 598 -14.01 -5.32 14.30
CA ARG A 598 -13.70 -5.82 12.95
C ARG A 598 -14.53 -5.08 11.90
N MET A 599 -15.84 -5.01 12.11
CA MET A 599 -16.78 -4.33 11.19
C MET A 599 -16.48 -2.83 11.12
N ALA A 600 -16.35 -2.16 12.27
CA ALA A 600 -16.11 -0.71 12.34
C ALA A 600 -14.81 -0.28 11.66
N ARG A 601 -13.78 -1.13 11.67
CA ARG A 601 -12.47 -0.81 11.07
C ARG A 601 -12.30 -1.29 9.64
N SER A 602 -13.17 -2.17 9.14
CA SER A 602 -13.09 -2.69 7.77
C SER A 602 -12.94 -1.57 6.73
N PRO A 603 -13.72 -0.47 6.75
CA PRO A 603 -13.58 0.61 5.78
C PRO A 603 -12.20 1.29 5.83
N ALA A 604 -11.68 1.56 7.02
CA ALA A 604 -10.36 2.17 7.19
C ALA A 604 -9.23 1.24 6.70
N LEU A 605 -9.39 -0.08 6.89
CA LEU A 605 -8.43 -1.06 6.42
C LEU A 605 -8.37 -1.15 4.89
N HIS A 606 -9.52 -1.01 4.21
CA HIS A 606 -9.56 -0.95 2.74
C HIS A 606 -8.77 0.24 2.18
N LEU A 607 -8.71 1.35 2.91
CA LEU A 607 -7.89 2.51 2.54
C LEU A 607 -6.41 2.34 2.90
N SER A 608 -6.10 1.50 3.90
CA SER A 608 -4.74 1.30 4.41
C SER A 608 -3.94 0.24 3.67
N VAL A 609 -4.58 -0.80 3.13
CA VAL A 609 -3.87 -1.90 2.48
C VAL A 609 -3.59 -1.47 1.03
N PRO A 610 -2.34 -1.20 0.65
CA PRO A 610 -2.00 -1.05 -0.75
C PRO A 610 -1.96 -2.47 -1.33
N ARG A 611 -3.13 -3.06 -1.59
CA ARG A 611 -3.19 -4.16 -2.55
C ARG A 611 -2.73 -3.54 -3.86
N GLY A 612 -1.64 -4.06 -4.42
CA GLY A 612 -0.78 -3.41 -5.40
C GLY A 612 -1.51 -2.55 -6.44
N LEU A 613 -0.86 -1.46 -6.84
CA LEU A 613 -1.32 -0.49 -7.83
C LEU A 613 -2.61 0.26 -7.51
N GLN A 614 -3.54 -0.16 -6.65
CA GLN A 614 -4.85 0.52 -6.53
C GLN A 614 -4.80 1.91 -5.89
N SER A 615 -4.00 2.11 -4.84
CA SER A 615 -3.87 3.44 -4.21
C SER A 615 -3.03 4.40 -5.04
N ALA A 616 -1.98 3.88 -5.70
CA ALA A 616 -1.26 4.63 -6.74
C ALA A 616 -2.21 4.97 -7.88
N ALA A 617 -3.00 4.02 -8.39
CA ALA A 617 -3.98 4.18 -9.46
C ALA A 617 -5.05 5.22 -9.10
N CYS A 618 -5.59 5.27 -7.88
CA CYS A 618 -6.55 6.34 -7.52
C CYS A 618 -5.89 7.72 -7.52
N ILE A 619 -4.67 7.85 -6.96
CA ILE A 619 -3.91 9.12 -6.97
C ILE A 619 -3.50 9.47 -8.40
N VAL A 620 -3.14 8.48 -9.20
CA VAL A 620 -2.75 8.57 -10.60
C VAL A 620 -3.93 8.89 -11.51
N THR A 621 -5.12 8.34 -11.26
CA THR A 621 -6.34 8.69 -11.98
C THR A 621 -6.69 10.14 -11.65
N LEU A 622 -6.55 10.57 -10.39
CA LEU A 622 -6.67 11.98 -10.01
C LEU A 622 -5.60 12.85 -10.70
N CYS A 623 -4.33 12.43 -10.72
CA CYS A 623 -3.26 13.18 -11.39
C CYS A 623 -3.40 13.16 -12.92
N GLY A 624 -3.93 12.09 -13.50
CA GLY A 624 -4.24 11.96 -14.91
C GLY A 624 -5.42 12.83 -15.30
N CYS A 625 -6.47 12.90 -14.45
CA CYS A 625 -7.55 13.87 -14.61
C CYS A 625 -7.03 15.32 -14.48
N VAL A 626 -6.07 15.59 -13.60
CA VAL A 626 -5.42 16.91 -13.48
C VAL A 626 -4.55 17.21 -14.70
N ALA A 627 -3.78 16.24 -15.21
CA ALA A 627 -2.97 16.40 -16.41
C ALA A 627 -3.83 16.63 -17.65
N VAL A 628 -4.94 15.88 -17.79
CA VAL A 628 -5.96 16.10 -18.84
C VAL A 628 -6.61 17.47 -18.67
N ALA A 629 -6.96 17.88 -17.46
CA ALA A 629 -7.49 19.22 -17.21
C ALA A 629 -6.47 20.32 -17.56
N MET A 630 -5.17 20.10 -17.29
CA MET A 630 -4.09 21.01 -17.67
C MET A 630 -3.78 21.01 -19.17
N GLN A 631 -4.09 19.93 -19.89
CA GLN A 631 -3.95 19.85 -21.35
C GLN A 631 -5.18 20.41 -22.10
N CYS A 632 -6.35 20.40 -21.45
CA CYS A 632 -7.57 21.02 -21.95
C CYS A 632 -7.65 22.53 -21.67
N LEU A 633 -6.94 23.02 -20.65
CA LEU A 633 -6.68 24.43 -20.40
C LEU A 633 -5.54 24.93 -21.30
#